data_AF-A0A4D4J9I3-F1
#
_entry.id   AF-A0A4D4J9I3-F1
#
_cell.length_a   1.000
_cell.length_b   1.000
_cell.length_c   1.000
_cell.angle_alpha   90.00
_cell.angle_beta   90.00
_cell.angle_gamma   90.00
#
_symmetry.space_group_name_H-M   'P 1'
#
loop_
_entity.id
_entity.type
_entity.pdbx_description
1 polymer ?
#
loop_
_entity_poly.entity_id
_entity_poly.type
_entity_poly.pdbx_seq_one_letter_code
_entity_poly.pdbx_strand_id
1 'polypeptide(L)'
;MQRQPGGSHALEAPAGLWEEYLNVRAHLLRVAVRHAGTPAQAEDIVHDALIRAAEFGDLDLARLRPFLVAVVKRLCADEARRSSTARRVLTHTRLRPDPAGDPADRACDRAEADWVAARCATLSAYERSLLSLAAEGMSAPDIARRLGTTAAATQSAMYRIRAKIRTWLGVDPRVGRLRR
;
A
#
# COMPACT_ATOMS: atom_id res chain seq x y z
N MET A 1 -43.50 1.87 -16.46
CA MET A 1 -43.08 2.72 -15.34
C MET A 1 -43.75 2.19 -14.07
N GLN A 2 -43.02 1.39 -13.29
CA GLN A 2 -43.26 1.16 -11.86
C GLN A 2 -41.94 0.58 -11.33
N ARG A 3 -41.11 1.45 -10.73
CA ARG A 3 -39.93 1.06 -9.96
C ARG A 3 -40.46 0.47 -8.65
N GLN A 4 -40.12 -0.76 -8.34
CA GLN A 4 -40.21 -1.23 -6.96
C GLN A 4 -39.06 -0.60 -6.16
N PRO A 5 -39.33 -0.04 -4.96
CA PRO A 5 -38.30 0.56 -4.13
C PRO A 5 -37.42 -0.54 -3.54
N GLY A 6 -36.10 -0.29 -3.54
CA GLY A 6 -35.11 -1.18 -2.95
C GLY A 6 -35.44 -1.46 -1.49
N GLY A 7 -35.55 -2.74 -1.16
CA GLY A 7 -35.55 -3.21 0.20
C GLY A 7 -34.28 -2.71 0.87
N SER A 8 -34.44 -1.77 1.81
CA SER A 8 -33.44 -1.53 2.84
C SER A 8 -33.29 -2.83 3.62
N HIS A 9 -32.32 -3.66 3.26
CA HIS A 9 -31.69 -4.55 4.23
C HIS A 9 -30.95 -3.65 5.22
N ALA A 10 -31.71 -3.09 6.17
CA ALA A 10 -31.15 -2.67 7.43
C ALA A 10 -30.28 -3.84 7.93
N LEU A 11 -29.09 -3.54 8.44
CA LEU A 11 -28.21 -4.51 9.07
C LEU A 11 -28.90 -5.08 10.33
N GLU A 12 -29.91 -5.92 10.16
CA GLU A 12 -30.30 -6.86 11.20
C GLU A 12 -29.24 -7.94 11.20
N ALA A 13 -28.12 -7.62 11.87
CA ALA A 13 -27.14 -8.62 12.24
C ALA A 13 -27.92 -9.76 12.94
N PRO A 14 -27.81 -11.01 12.48
CA PRO A 14 -28.52 -12.12 13.10
C PRO A 14 -28.24 -12.11 14.61
N ALA A 15 -29.29 -12.27 15.41
CA ALA A 15 -29.17 -12.31 16.86
C ALA A 15 -28.06 -13.31 17.26
N GLY A 16 -27.06 -12.84 18.01
CA GLY A 16 -25.88 -13.63 18.41
C GLY A 16 -24.60 -13.41 17.58
N LEU A 17 -24.65 -12.71 16.44
CA LEU A 17 -23.42 -12.42 15.64
C LEU A 17 -22.38 -11.65 16.47
N TRP A 18 -22.84 -10.65 17.23
CA TRP A 18 -21.97 -9.85 18.09
C TRP A 18 -21.35 -10.66 19.22
N GLU A 19 -22.07 -11.63 19.77
CA GLU A 19 -21.56 -12.53 20.82
C GLU A 19 -20.46 -13.44 20.27
N GLU A 20 -20.66 -14.01 19.07
CA GLU A 20 -19.63 -14.78 18.37
C GLU A 20 -18.39 -13.93 18.04
N TYR A 21 -18.58 -12.68 17.62
CA TYR A 21 -17.48 -11.74 17.40
C TYR A 21 -16.70 -11.42 18.68
N LEU A 22 -17.39 -11.21 19.81
CA LEU A 22 -16.75 -10.98 21.10
C LEU A 22 -16.00 -12.22 21.58
N ASN A 23 -16.57 -13.42 21.39
CA ASN A 23 -15.95 -14.69 21.75
C ASN A 23 -14.65 -14.95 20.97
N VAL A 24 -14.63 -14.64 19.67
CA VAL A 24 -13.44 -14.86 18.84
C VAL A 24 -12.38 -13.75 19.03
N ARG A 25 -12.78 -12.53 19.42
CA ARG A 25 -11.89 -11.36 19.54
C ARG A 25 -10.65 -11.63 20.40
N ALA A 26 -10.81 -12.24 21.58
CA ALA A 26 -9.68 -12.53 22.46
C ALA A 26 -8.65 -13.46 21.81
N HIS A 27 -9.11 -14.43 21.00
CA HIS A 27 -8.24 -15.30 20.24
C HIS A 27 -7.54 -14.56 19.09
N LEU A 28 -8.27 -13.72 18.36
CA LEU A 28 -7.71 -12.92 17.27
C LEU A 28 -6.64 -11.96 17.76
N LEU A 29 -6.85 -11.31 18.91
CA LEU A 29 -5.84 -10.45 19.54
C LEU A 29 -4.56 -11.25 19.83
N ARG A 30 -4.66 -12.45 20.42
CA ARG A 30 -3.50 -13.34 20.66
C ARG A 30 -2.76 -13.73 19.37
N VAL A 31 -3.47 -13.84 18.25
CA VAL A 31 -2.86 -14.06 16.94
C VAL A 31 -2.18 -12.79 16.43
N ALA A 32 -2.87 -11.65 16.50
CA ALA A 32 -2.40 -10.37 15.97
C ALA A 32 -1.14 -9.86 16.69
N VAL A 33 -1.07 -9.96 18.03
CA VAL A 33 0.09 -9.50 18.82
C VAL A 33 1.40 -10.22 18.48
N ARG A 34 1.35 -11.40 17.84
CA ARG A 34 2.56 -12.10 17.36
C ARG A 34 3.16 -11.48 16.11
N HIS A 35 2.39 -10.64 15.42
CA HIS A 35 2.73 -10.09 14.11
C HIS A 35 2.67 -8.56 14.05
N ALA A 36 1.89 -7.93 14.93
CA ALA A 36 1.80 -6.48 15.05
C ALA A 36 3.01 -5.90 15.80
N GLY A 37 3.40 -4.68 15.46
CA GLY A 37 4.50 -3.97 16.11
C GLY A 37 4.14 -3.39 17.47
N THR A 38 2.86 -3.16 17.75
CA THR A 38 2.36 -2.65 19.05
C THR A 38 1.02 -3.31 19.43
N PRO A 39 0.64 -3.30 20.73
CA PRO A 39 -0.67 -3.78 21.17
C PRO A 39 -1.84 -3.00 20.54
N ALA A 40 -1.75 -1.67 20.47
CA ALA A 40 -2.78 -0.84 19.84
C ALA A 40 -3.00 -1.20 18.37
N GLN A 41 -1.90 -1.43 17.63
CA GLN A 41 -1.98 -1.86 16.24
C GLN A 41 -2.64 -3.26 16.11
N ALA A 42 -2.41 -4.16 17.06
CA ALA A 42 -3.08 -5.46 17.07
C ALA A 42 -4.60 -5.31 17.27
N GLU A 43 -5.02 -4.39 18.14
CA GLU A 43 -6.44 -4.07 18.36
C GLU A 43 -7.09 -3.48 17.13
N ASP A 44 -6.44 -2.51 16.49
CA ASP A 44 -6.91 -1.89 15.25
C ASP A 44 -7.09 -2.94 14.16
N ILE A 45 -6.11 -3.82 13.94
CA ILE A 45 -6.18 -4.89 12.93
C ILE A 45 -7.37 -5.84 13.19
N VAL A 46 -7.59 -6.21 14.45
CA VAL A 46 -8.72 -7.09 14.80
C VAL A 46 -10.05 -6.38 14.59
N HIS A 47 -10.14 -5.10 14.94
CA HIS A 47 -11.33 -4.29 14.70
C HIS A 47 -11.65 -4.20 13.19
N ASP A 48 -10.64 -3.90 12.40
CA ASP A 48 -10.68 -3.88 10.94
C ASP A 48 -11.13 -5.21 10.31
N ALA A 49 -10.74 -6.34 10.91
CA ALA A 49 -11.13 -7.66 10.46
C ALA A 49 -12.61 -7.95 10.78
N LEU A 50 -13.08 -7.53 11.96
CA LEU A 50 -14.48 -7.69 12.37
C LEU A 50 -15.42 -6.82 11.52
N ILE A 51 -15.04 -5.57 11.21
CA ILE A 51 -15.81 -4.71 10.29
C ILE A 51 -15.94 -5.39 8.92
N ARG A 52 -14.83 -5.86 8.34
CA ARG A 52 -14.86 -6.55 7.03
C ARG A 52 -15.70 -7.82 7.04
N ALA A 53 -15.78 -8.53 8.16
CA ALA A 53 -16.66 -9.69 8.30
C ALA A 53 -18.13 -9.28 8.39
N ALA A 54 -18.45 -8.20 9.11
CA ALA A 54 -19.80 -7.66 9.21
C ALA A 54 -20.33 -7.12 7.88
N GLU A 55 -19.44 -6.58 7.03
CA GLU A 55 -19.77 -6.18 5.65
C GLU A 55 -20.03 -7.37 4.71
N PHE A 56 -19.64 -8.59 5.11
CA PHE A 56 -19.79 -9.81 4.32
C PHE A 56 -21.01 -10.62 4.80
N GLY A 57 -22.22 -10.20 4.38
CA GLY A 57 -23.49 -10.71 4.88
C GLY A 57 -23.74 -12.22 4.77
N ASP A 58 -23.07 -12.91 3.84
CA ASP A 58 -23.24 -14.35 3.58
C ASP A 58 -22.18 -15.23 4.28
N LEU A 59 -21.48 -14.72 5.29
CA LEU A 59 -20.42 -15.47 5.96
C LEU A 59 -20.99 -16.58 6.87
N ASP A 60 -20.68 -17.83 6.52
CA ASP A 60 -20.97 -19.00 7.35
C ASP A 60 -20.28 -18.90 8.74
N LEU A 61 -21.09 -18.82 9.79
CA LEU A 61 -20.63 -18.70 11.18
C LEU A 61 -19.75 -19.87 11.62
N ALA A 62 -19.95 -21.09 11.08
CA ALA A 62 -19.11 -22.23 11.39
C ALA A 62 -17.66 -22.04 10.89
N ARG A 63 -17.46 -21.18 9.89
CA ARG A 63 -16.16 -20.87 9.27
C ARG A 63 -15.63 -19.49 9.65
N LEU A 64 -16.35 -18.76 10.51
CA LEU A 64 -16.03 -17.40 10.91
C LEU A 64 -14.63 -17.27 11.52
N ARG A 65 -14.29 -18.14 12.47
CA ARG A 65 -12.99 -18.12 13.14
C ARG A 65 -11.81 -18.34 12.18
N PRO A 66 -11.75 -19.42 11.38
CA PRO A 66 -10.64 -19.60 10.43
C PRO A 66 -10.58 -18.50 9.37
N PHE A 67 -11.73 -17.97 8.93
CA PHE A 67 -11.80 -16.80 8.05
C PHE A 67 -11.15 -15.56 8.69
N LEU A 68 -11.58 -15.18 9.90
CA LEU A 68 -11.06 -14.02 10.61
C LEU A 68 -9.57 -14.16 10.92
N VAL A 69 -9.09 -15.36 11.27
CA VAL A 69 -7.65 -15.60 11.45
C VAL A 69 -6.87 -15.35 10.16
N ALA A 70 -7.39 -15.78 9.01
CA ALA A 70 -6.76 -15.53 7.72
C ALA A 70 -6.74 -14.03 7.38
N VAL A 71 -7.86 -13.33 7.61
CA VAL A 71 -7.97 -11.88 7.41
C VAL A 71 -6.99 -11.13 8.31
N VAL A 72 -6.96 -11.42 9.61
CA VAL A 72 -6.01 -10.81 10.57
C VAL A 72 -4.57 -11.03 10.13
N LYS A 73 -4.17 -12.26 9.78
CA LYS A 73 -2.80 -12.54 9.31
C LYS A 73 -2.44 -11.74 8.05
N ARG A 74 -3.37 -11.63 7.10
CA ARG A 74 -3.19 -10.83 5.89
C ARG A 74 -2.99 -9.35 6.24
N LEU A 75 -3.84 -8.80 7.10
CA LEU A 75 -3.75 -7.41 7.53
C LEU A 75 -2.46 -7.11 8.29
N CYS A 76 -2.01 -8.00 9.18
CA CYS A 76 -0.70 -7.88 9.82
C CYS A 76 0.43 -7.86 8.79
N ALA A 77 0.38 -8.73 7.77
CA ALA A 77 1.39 -8.76 6.71
C ALA A 77 1.33 -7.52 5.81
N ASP A 78 0.14 -6.99 5.52
CA ASP A 78 -0.05 -5.74 4.79
C ASP A 78 0.52 -4.55 5.58
N GLU A 79 0.22 -4.48 6.87
CA GLU A 79 0.72 -3.43 7.78
C GLU A 79 2.23 -3.50 7.94
N ALA A 80 2.81 -4.70 8.15
CA ALA A 80 4.25 -4.88 8.21
C ALA A 80 4.95 -4.43 6.90
N ARG A 81 4.35 -4.72 5.73
CA ARG A 81 4.85 -4.23 4.43
C ARG A 81 4.74 -2.71 4.29
N ARG A 82 3.63 -2.11 4.76
CA ARG A 82 3.44 -0.65 4.77
C ARG A 82 4.46 0.02 5.68
N SER A 83 4.58 -0.45 6.91
CA SER A 83 5.55 0.03 7.91
C SER A 83 7.00 -0.13 7.44
N SER A 84 7.35 -1.26 6.81
CA SER A 84 8.68 -1.47 6.20
C SER A 84 8.96 -0.46 5.09
N THR A 85 8.00 -0.22 4.21
CA THR A 85 8.10 0.79 3.14
C THR A 85 8.28 2.19 3.73
N ALA A 86 7.45 2.57 4.70
CA ALA A 86 7.53 3.88 5.37
C ALA A 86 8.87 4.08 6.08
N ARG A 87 9.33 3.06 6.83
CA ARG A 87 10.65 3.08 7.48
C ARG A 87 11.75 3.28 6.44
N ARG A 88 11.75 2.52 5.36
CA ARG A 88 12.76 2.64 4.29
C ARG A 88 12.81 4.05 3.71
N VAL A 89 11.66 4.69 3.50
CA VAL A 89 11.58 6.08 3.02
C VAL A 89 12.17 7.03 4.07
N LEU A 90 11.73 6.94 5.33
CA LEU A 90 12.19 7.81 6.43
C LEU A 90 13.68 7.66 6.74
N THR A 91 14.23 6.45 6.63
CA THR A 91 15.65 6.18 6.90
C THR A 91 16.53 6.38 5.68
N HIS A 92 15.95 6.67 4.50
CA HIS A 92 16.75 6.89 3.30
C HIS A 92 17.44 8.25 3.39
N THR A 93 18.75 8.25 3.58
CA THR A 93 19.55 9.46 3.77
C THR A 93 19.35 10.49 2.66
N ARG A 94 19.22 10.05 1.40
CA ARG A 94 18.96 10.95 0.25
C ARG A 94 17.54 11.52 0.18
N LEU A 95 16.57 10.97 0.91
CA LEU A 95 15.18 11.49 0.93
C LEU A 95 14.95 12.43 2.10
N ARG A 96 15.92 12.56 3.01
CA ARG A 96 15.84 13.46 4.15
C ARG A 96 16.42 14.82 3.74
N PRO A 97 15.66 15.92 3.85
CA PRO A 97 16.22 17.25 3.57
C PRO A 97 17.36 17.52 4.56
N ASP A 98 18.53 17.91 4.04
CA ASP A 98 19.65 18.38 4.86
C ASP A 98 19.51 19.89 5.10
N PRO A 99 19.13 20.33 6.31
CA PRO A 99 18.92 21.74 6.60
C PRO A 99 20.23 22.56 6.58
N ALA A 100 21.41 21.92 6.60
CA ALA A 100 22.71 22.58 6.63
C ALA A 100 23.69 22.05 5.56
N GLY A 101 23.18 21.36 4.53
CA GLY A 101 24.02 20.63 3.58
C GLY A 101 25.05 21.51 2.85
N ASP A 102 26.22 20.93 2.61
CA ASP A 102 27.31 21.54 1.86
C ASP A 102 26.80 21.99 0.47
N PRO A 103 27.05 23.24 0.04
CA PRO A 103 26.77 23.67 -1.33
C PRO A 103 27.26 22.70 -2.41
N ALA A 104 28.39 22.03 -2.21
CA ALA A 104 28.93 21.03 -3.13
C ALA A 104 28.04 19.78 -3.23
N ASP A 105 27.55 19.27 -2.09
CA ASP A 105 26.64 18.13 -2.05
C ASP A 105 25.31 18.48 -2.75
N ARG A 106 24.78 19.69 -2.51
CA ARG A 106 23.56 20.15 -3.21
C ARG A 106 23.74 20.28 -4.72
N ALA A 107 24.91 20.70 -5.19
CA ALA A 107 25.22 20.76 -6.61
C ALA A 107 25.30 19.36 -7.22
N CYS A 108 25.88 18.40 -6.49
CA CYS A 108 25.93 16.99 -6.88
C CYS A 108 24.52 16.37 -6.98
N ASP A 109 23.68 16.56 -5.95
CA ASP A 109 22.30 16.07 -5.93
C ASP A 109 21.48 16.63 -7.10
N ARG A 110 21.67 17.93 -7.43
CA ARG A 110 21.01 18.56 -8.56
C ARG A 110 21.47 17.99 -9.90
N ALA A 111 22.78 17.78 -10.06
CA ALA A 111 23.32 17.14 -11.25
C ALA A 111 22.83 15.70 -11.42
N GLU A 112 22.72 14.91 -10.32
CA GLU A 112 22.14 13.57 -10.35
C GLU A 112 20.66 13.63 -10.74
N ALA A 113 19.88 14.56 -10.16
CA ALA A 113 18.47 14.74 -10.50
C ALA A 113 18.26 15.14 -11.98
N ASP A 114 19.05 16.08 -12.49
CA ASP A 114 19.01 16.51 -13.89
C ASP A 114 19.37 15.35 -14.84
N TRP A 115 20.37 14.55 -14.47
CA TRP A 115 20.75 13.35 -15.21
C TRP A 115 19.61 12.32 -15.26
N VAL A 116 18.96 12.03 -14.12
CA VAL A 116 17.80 11.13 -14.07
C VAL A 116 16.64 11.69 -14.90
N ALA A 117 16.35 12.98 -14.80
CA ALA A 117 15.30 13.63 -15.58
C ALA A 117 15.55 13.49 -17.09
N ALA A 118 16.80 13.68 -17.54
CA ALA A 118 17.20 13.48 -18.93
C ALA A 118 17.01 12.02 -19.38
N ARG A 119 17.28 11.03 -18.51
CA ARG A 119 16.98 9.61 -18.82
C ARG A 119 15.49 9.32 -18.85
N CYS A 120 14.71 9.88 -17.94
CA CYS A 120 13.25 9.78 -17.95
C CYS A 120 12.64 10.34 -19.25
N ALA A 121 13.29 11.31 -19.90
CA ALA A 121 12.87 11.80 -21.22
C ALA A 121 12.92 10.73 -22.32
N THR A 122 13.70 9.66 -22.16
CA THR A 122 13.77 8.52 -23.09
C THR A 122 12.61 7.52 -22.94
N LEU A 123 11.80 7.66 -21.89
CA LEU A 123 10.59 6.86 -21.72
C LEU A 123 9.56 7.20 -22.80
N SER A 124 8.72 6.22 -23.15
CA SER A 124 7.59 6.47 -24.06
C SER A 124 6.66 7.56 -23.51
N ALA A 125 5.90 8.23 -24.38
CA ALA A 125 4.96 9.28 -23.96
C ALA A 125 3.96 8.80 -22.91
N TYR A 126 3.49 7.55 -23.04
CA TYR A 126 2.64 6.88 -22.06
C TYR A 126 3.35 6.71 -20.70
N GLU A 127 4.57 6.16 -20.71
CA GLU A 127 5.34 5.96 -19.47
C GLU A 127 5.67 7.26 -18.76
N ARG A 128 5.97 8.35 -19.50
CA ARG A 128 6.19 9.69 -18.93
C ARG A 128 4.93 10.24 -18.28
N SER A 129 3.79 10.12 -18.95
CA SER A 129 2.50 10.59 -18.40
C SER A 129 2.13 9.84 -17.12
N LEU A 130 2.29 8.51 -17.14
CA LEU A 130 2.08 7.66 -15.98
C LEU A 130 3.04 8.01 -14.83
N LEU A 131 4.33 8.23 -15.12
CA LEU A 131 5.33 8.60 -14.12
C LEU A 131 5.01 9.96 -13.49
N SER A 132 4.58 10.95 -14.28
CA SER A 132 4.17 12.27 -13.78
C SER A 132 3.00 12.17 -12.80
N LEU A 133 1.91 11.48 -13.20
CA LEU A 133 0.75 11.31 -12.34
C LEU A 133 1.08 10.52 -11.06
N ALA A 134 1.96 9.53 -11.15
CA ALA A 134 2.44 8.80 -9.98
C ALA A 134 3.28 9.69 -9.04
N ALA A 135 4.09 10.59 -9.58
CA ALA A 135 4.87 11.55 -8.79
C ALA A 135 3.99 12.58 -8.07
N GLU A 136 2.82 12.89 -8.64
CA GLU A 136 1.76 13.69 -7.99
C GLU A 136 1.00 12.92 -6.88
N GLY A 137 1.37 11.65 -6.62
CA GLY A 137 0.76 10.83 -5.57
C GLY A 137 -0.54 10.11 -6.00
N MET A 138 -0.88 10.12 -7.30
CA MET A 138 -2.08 9.47 -7.80
C MET A 138 -1.98 7.94 -7.68
N SER A 139 -3.08 7.29 -7.27
CA SER A 139 -3.12 5.84 -7.14
C SER A 139 -3.12 5.14 -8.51
N ALA A 140 -2.60 3.92 -8.60
CA ALA A 140 -2.59 3.19 -9.86
C ALA A 140 -4.00 2.97 -10.49
N PRO A 141 -5.07 2.70 -9.71
CA PRO A 141 -6.43 2.68 -10.25
C PRO A 141 -6.86 4.04 -10.85
N ASP A 142 -6.50 5.16 -10.22
CA ASP A 142 -6.86 6.49 -10.71
C ASP A 142 -6.11 6.87 -11.98
N ILE A 143 -4.81 6.55 -12.02
CA ILE A 143 -3.99 6.68 -13.23
C ILE A 143 -4.58 5.83 -14.36
N ALA A 144 -5.00 4.60 -14.06
CA ALA A 144 -5.59 3.71 -15.05
C ALA A 144 -6.85 4.30 -15.67
N ARG A 145 -7.76 4.84 -14.83
CA ARG A 145 -8.95 5.55 -15.28
C ARG A 145 -8.60 6.78 -16.14
N ARG A 146 -7.61 7.57 -15.72
CA ARG A 146 -7.22 8.80 -16.42
C ARG A 146 -6.53 8.54 -17.77
N LEU A 147 -5.76 7.47 -17.88
CA LEU A 147 -5.02 7.12 -19.10
C LEU A 147 -5.76 6.11 -19.99
N GLY A 148 -6.99 5.73 -19.65
CA GLY A 148 -7.81 4.81 -20.45
C GLY A 148 -7.23 3.39 -20.51
N THR A 149 -6.68 2.89 -19.40
CA THR A 149 -6.04 1.56 -19.31
C THR A 149 -6.58 0.77 -18.12
N THR A 150 -6.08 -0.45 -17.91
CA THR A 150 -6.45 -1.28 -16.75
C THR A 150 -5.51 -1.05 -15.57
N ALA A 151 -5.99 -1.29 -14.35
CA ALA A 151 -5.17 -1.21 -13.14
C ALA A 151 -3.98 -2.17 -13.20
N ALA A 152 -4.17 -3.38 -13.74
CA ALA A 152 -3.11 -4.37 -13.93
C ALA A 152 -2.04 -3.87 -14.92
N ALA A 153 -2.43 -3.35 -16.09
CA ALA A 153 -1.50 -2.81 -17.07
C ALA A 153 -0.71 -1.60 -16.52
N THR A 154 -1.37 -0.74 -15.75
CA THR A 154 -0.73 0.39 -15.05
C THR A 154 0.31 -0.09 -14.05
N GLN A 155 -0.03 -1.07 -13.20
CA GLN A 155 0.90 -1.67 -12.24
C GLN A 155 2.11 -2.31 -12.93
N SER A 156 1.90 -3.07 -14.00
CA SER A 156 2.98 -3.65 -14.80
C SER A 156 3.87 -2.59 -15.43
N ALA A 157 3.29 -1.51 -15.96
CA ALA A 157 4.06 -0.39 -16.52
C ALA A 157 4.89 0.33 -15.44
N MET A 158 4.28 0.67 -14.29
CA MET A 158 5.00 1.25 -13.15
C MET A 158 6.17 0.37 -12.69
N TYR A 159 5.96 -0.95 -12.63
CA TYR A 159 7.03 -1.89 -12.28
C TYR A 159 8.20 -1.80 -13.27
N ARG A 160 7.93 -1.84 -14.58
CA ARG A 160 8.96 -1.73 -15.61
C ARG A 160 9.69 -0.39 -15.57
N ILE A 161 8.97 0.72 -15.39
CA ILE A 161 9.57 2.06 -15.26
C ILE A 161 10.53 2.10 -14.06
N ARG A 162 10.11 1.60 -12.89
CA ARG A 162 10.99 1.51 -11.71
C ARG A 162 12.23 0.66 -11.97
N ALA A 163 12.09 -0.44 -12.71
CA ALA A 163 13.22 -1.29 -13.08
C ALA A 163 14.23 -0.53 -13.98
N LYS A 164 13.75 0.19 -15.00
CA LYS A 164 14.57 1.05 -15.87
C LYS A 164 15.34 2.09 -15.05
N ILE A 165 14.64 2.81 -14.16
CA ILE A 165 15.24 3.84 -13.30
C ILE A 165 16.32 3.23 -12.39
N ARG A 166 16.06 2.06 -11.79
CA ARG A 166 17.05 1.35 -10.96
C ARG A 166 18.31 0.97 -11.75
N THR A 167 18.14 0.51 -12.99
CA THR A 167 19.26 0.19 -13.87
C THR A 167 20.09 1.42 -14.21
N TRP A 168 19.45 2.56 -14.50
CA TRP A 168 20.15 3.83 -14.74
C TRP A 168 20.95 4.26 -13.51
N LEU A 169 20.31 4.26 -12.34
CA LEU A 169 20.93 4.66 -11.08
C LEU A 169 21.98 3.68 -10.56
N GLY A 170 22.28 2.59 -11.28
CA GLY A 170 23.32 1.62 -10.88
C GLY A 170 23.15 1.08 -9.45
N VAL A 171 21.93 1.17 -8.87
CA VAL A 171 21.68 0.90 -7.46
C VAL A 171 21.78 -0.60 -7.23
N ASP A 172 22.96 -1.05 -6.84
CA ASP A 172 23.11 -2.25 -6.04
C ASP A 172 22.41 -1.98 -4.69
N PRO A 173 21.39 -2.76 -4.29
CA PRO A 173 20.70 -2.56 -3.01
C PRO A 173 21.61 -2.71 -1.77
N ARG A 174 22.91 -3.01 -1.93
CA ARG A 174 23.87 -3.13 -0.83
C ARG A 174 25.00 -2.10 -0.82
N VAL A 175 25.21 -1.31 -1.88
CA VAL A 175 26.36 -0.40 -1.95
C VAL A 175 25.98 0.89 -2.65
N GLY A 176 26.06 2.01 -1.92
CA GLY A 176 26.06 3.33 -2.51
C GLY A 176 27.33 3.53 -3.34
N ARG A 177 27.20 3.46 -4.66
CA ARG A 177 28.15 4.07 -5.60
C ARG A 177 27.46 4.21 -6.95
N LEU A 178 27.46 5.43 -7.49
CA LEU A 178 27.27 5.66 -8.91
C LEU A 178 28.63 5.99 -9.54
N ARG A 179 28.89 5.32 -10.67
CA ARG A 179 30.10 5.41 -11.47
C ARG A 179 30.38 6.86 -11.90
N ARG A 180 31.66 7.25 -11.81
CA ARG A 180 32.24 8.43 -12.44
C ARG A 180 32.17 8.33 -13.97
#